data_AF-A0A1J5A6I9-F1
#
_entry.id   AF-A0A1J5A6I9-F1
#
_cell.length_a   1.000
_cell.length_b   1.000
_cell.length_c   1.000
_cell.angle_alpha   90.00
_cell.angle_beta   90.00
_cell.angle_gamma   90.00
#
_symmetry.space_group_name_H-M   'P 1'
#
loop_
_entity.id
_entity.type
_entity.pdbx_description
1 polymer ?
#
loop_
_entity_poly.entity_id
_entity_poly.type
_entity_poly.pdbx_seq_one_letter_code
_entity_poly.pdbx_strand_id
1 'polypeptide(L)' 'MNPLRTPEDYELFLYKHVPPDIKHNRIPAPGMSFIRPNLPALIQEIEALVERIEQEASA' A
#
# COMPACT_ATOMS: atom_id res chain seq x y z
N MET A 1 -28.69 -10.76 0.18
CA MET A 1 -27.30 -10.83 -0.33
C MET A 1 -26.50 -9.73 0.35
N ASN A 2 -25.31 -10.01 0.87
CA ASN A 2 -24.39 -8.96 1.30
C ASN A 2 -23.72 -8.40 0.03
N PRO A 3 -23.81 -7.08 -0.26
CA PRO A 3 -23.24 -6.47 -1.47
C PRO A 3 -21.71 -6.41 -1.48
N LEU A 4 -21.02 -6.75 -0.39
CA LEU A 4 -19.55 -6.82 -0.28
C LEU A 4 -19.05 -8.26 -0.35
N ARG A 5 -19.51 -9.05 -1.34
CA ARG A 5 -19.34 -10.52 -1.32
C ARG A 5 -18.15 -11.03 -2.13
N THR A 6 -17.43 -10.17 -2.85
CA THR A 6 -16.22 -10.55 -3.57
C THR A 6 -14.98 -10.16 -2.75
N PRO A 7 -13.91 -10.97 -2.74
CA PRO A 7 -12.63 -10.58 -2.13
C PRO A 7 -12.12 -9.22 -2.60
N GLU A 8 -12.41 -8.86 -3.85
CA GLU A 8 -12.09 -7.58 -4.48
C GLU A 8 -12.81 -6.40 -3.80
N ASP A 9 -14.05 -6.59 -3.34
CA ASP A 9 -14.79 -5.55 -2.60
C ASP A 9 -14.11 -5.21 -1.25
N TYR A 10 -13.38 -6.17 -0.67
CA TYR A 10 -12.63 -5.97 0.58
C TYR A 10 -11.30 -5.24 0.36
N GLU A 11 -10.72 -5.32 -0.83
CA GLU A 11 -9.45 -4.64 -1.14
C GLU A 11 -9.60 -3.10 -1.10
N LEU A 12 -10.81 -2.58 -1.36
CA LEU A 12 -11.12 -1.15 -1.17
C LEU A 12 -10.94 -0.69 0.29
N PHE A 13 -11.02 -1.62 1.25
CA PHE A 13 -10.85 -1.34 2.67
C PHE A 13 -9.44 -1.65 3.21
N LEU A 14 -8.46 -1.89 2.33
CA LEU A 14 -7.07 -2.01 2.75
C LEU A 14 -6.47 -0.63 3.00
N TYR A 15 -5.85 -0.48 4.17
CA TYR A 15 -5.20 0.75 4.57
C TYR A 15 -3.77 0.49 5.03
N LYS A 16 -2.85 1.40 4.69
CA LYS A 16 -1.50 1.45 5.25
C LYS A 16 -1.38 2.56 6.28
N HIS A 17 -0.57 2.29 7.30
CA HIS A 17 -0.27 3.26 8.33
C HIS A 17 0.76 4.26 7.83
N VAL A 18 0.57 5.53 8.18
CA VAL A 18 1.54 6.59 7.91
C VAL A 18 1.91 7.30 9.22
N PRO A 19 3.17 7.71 9.42
CA PRO A 19 3.56 8.47 10.61
C PRO A 19 2.74 9.76 10.79
N PRO A 20 2.72 10.36 11.99
CA PRO A 20 3.31 9.86 13.24
C PRO A 20 2.46 8.82 14.01
N ASP A 21 1.15 8.71 13.74
CA ASP A 21 0.23 7.92 14.58
C ASP A 21 -0.31 6.67 13.87
N ILE A 22 0.14 5.50 14.31
CA ILE A 22 -0.29 4.21 13.75
C ILE A 22 -1.80 3.95 13.83
N LYS A 23 -2.52 4.51 14.81
CA LYS A 23 -3.96 4.24 14.97
C LYS A 23 -4.84 5.14 14.11
N HIS A 24 -4.46 6.41 14.01
CA HIS A 24 -5.30 7.44 13.40
C HIS A 24 -4.84 7.86 12.01
N ASN A 25 -3.59 7.59 11.65
CA ASN A 25 -3.04 8.00 10.36
C ASN A 25 -2.95 6.78 9.43
N ARG A 26 -4.03 6.59 8.68
CA ARG A 26 -4.19 5.51 7.71
C ARG A 26 -4.62 6.09 6.37
N ILE A 27 -4.05 5.58 5.29
CA ILE A 27 -4.41 5.92 3.91
C ILE A 27 -4.76 4.64 3.14
N PRO A 28 -5.61 4.70 2.09
CA PRO A 28 -5.86 3.54 1.25
C PRO A 28 -4.55 2.93 0.75
N ALA A 29 -4.48 1.60 0.70
CA ALA A 29 -3.32 0.85 0.23
C ALA A 29 -3.64 0.21 -1.13
N PRO A 30 -3.69 1.00 -2.22
CA PRO A 30 -3.92 0.46 -3.56
C PRO A 30 -2.80 -0.53 -3.92
N GLY A 31 -3.17 -1.62 -4.57
CA GLY A 31 -2.22 -2.66 -4.98
C GLY A 31 -1.88 -3.70 -3.90
N MET A 32 -2.39 -3.54 -2.67
CA MET A 32 -2.42 -4.64 -1.70
C MET A 32 -3.63 -5.53 -1.93
N SER A 33 -3.47 -6.83 -1.66
CA SER A 33 -4.47 -7.86 -1.86
C SER A 33 -4.57 -8.78 -0.65
N PHE A 34 -5.78 -9.30 -0.41
CA PHE A 34 -6.00 -10.39 0.55
C PHE A 34 -5.80 -11.77 -0.08
N ILE A 35 -5.81 -11.87 -1.42
CA ILE A 35 -5.80 -13.13 -2.16
C ILE A 35 -4.49 -13.37 -2.92
N ARG A 36 -3.64 -12.35 -3.06
CA ARG A 36 -2.32 -12.44 -3.68
C ARG A 36 -1.25 -11.95 -2.71
N PRO A 37 -0.01 -12.46 -2.81
CA PRO A 37 1.09 -11.94 -2.00
C PRO A 37 1.34 -10.46 -2.25
N ASN A 38 1.47 -9.68 -1.18
CA ASN A 38 1.77 -8.24 -1.26
C ASN A 38 3.26 -7.95 -1.53
N LEU A 39 4.13 -8.94 -1.37
CA LEU A 39 5.57 -8.77 -1.44
C LEU A 39 6.06 -8.20 -2.79
N PRO A 40 5.57 -8.65 -3.96
CA PRO A 40 5.98 -8.05 -5.23
C PRO A 40 5.66 -6.56 -5.35
N ALA A 41 4.48 -6.12 -4.90
CA ALA A 41 4.08 -4.72 -4.93
C ALA A 41 4.93 -3.88 -3.96
N LEU A 42 5.21 -4.41 -2.76
CA LEU A 42 6.06 -3.76 -1.77
C LEU A 42 7.50 -3.57 -2.25
N ILE A 43 8.07 -4.55 -2.95
CA ILE A 43 9.42 -4.43 -3.53
C ILE A 43 9.47 -3.27 -4.52
N GLN A 44 8.51 -3.19 -5.45
CA GLN A 44 8.44 -2.10 -6.43
C GLN A 44 8.29 -0.72 -5.77
N GLU A 45 7.47 -0.60 -4.71
CA GLU A 45 7.35 0.65 -3.95
C GLU A 45 8.70 1.07 -3.33
N ILE A 46 9.45 0.13 -2.78
CA ILE A 46 10.76 0.39 -2.15
C ILE A 46 11.80 0.76 -3.21
N GLU A 47 11.88 0.04 -4.33
CA GLU A 47 12.79 0.36 -5.43
C GLU A 47 12.58 1.79 -5.92
N ALA A 48 11.33 2.19 -6.17
CA ALA A 48 10.99 3.55 -6.58
C ALA A 48 11.36 4.61 -5.51
N LEU A 49 11.25 4.28 -4.22
CA LEU A 49 11.67 5.19 -3.14
C LEU A 49 13.19 5.35 -3.11
N VAL A 50 13.94 4.26 -3.29
CA VAL A 50 15.41 4.29 -3.34
C VAL A 50 15.87 5.15 -4.52
N GLU A 51 15.32 4.92 -5.72
CA GLU A 51 15.65 5.72 -6.91
C GLU A 51 15.40 7.21 -6.66
N ARG A 52 14.26 7.59 -6.08
CA ARG A 52 13.95 8.99 -5.76
C ARG A 52 14.95 9.62 -4.80
N ILE A 53 15.32 8.90 -3.74
CA ILE A 53 16.31 9.38 -2.77
C ILE A 53 17.67 9.60 -3.44
N GLU A 54 18.08 8.70 -4.35
CA GLU A 54 19.34 8.83 -5.09
C GLU A 54 19.34 10.03 -6.04
N GLN A 55 18.21 10.31 -6.71
CA GLN A 55 18.07 11.50 -7.56
C GLN A 55 18.14 12.80 -6.75
N GLU A 56 17.47 12.86 -5.60
CA GLU A 56 17.52 14.03 -4.71
C GLU A 56 18.91 14.26 -4.13
N ALA A 57 19.68 13.20 -3.84
CA ALA A 57 21.06 13.31 -3.37
C ALA A 57 22.07 13.77 -4.44
N SER A 58 21.69 13.65 -5.72
CA SER A 58 22.52 14.01 -6.86
C SER A 58 22.21 15.40 -7.44
N ALA A 59 21.20 16.09 -6.89
CA ALA A 59 20.74 17.44 -7.27
C ALA A 59 21.31 18.52 -6.32
#